data_AF-A0A842V218-F1
#
_entry.id   AF-A0A842V218-F1
#
_cell.length_a   1.000
_cell.length_b   1.000
_cell.length_c   1.000
_cell.angle_alpha   90.00
_cell.angle_beta   90.00
_cell.angle_gamma   90.00
#
_symmetry.space_group_name_H-M   'P 1'
#
loop_
_entity.id
_entity.type
_entity.pdbx_description
1 polymer ?
#
loop_
_entity_poly.entity_id
_entity_poly.type
_entity_poly.pdbx_seq_one_letter_code
_entity_poly.pdbx_strand_id
1 'polypeptide(L)'
;MEFIQKAYRPSRNQKLAIAMITAVVLIGILGKLLVSDWFMIGAILFWVHYTAILSFMQFRNQRKRPHETLTEILLIPHIRFFVFIFIATIGLIGTLRGIYWLGYIALAAWWLFSFNFYRHYGQFRKYE
;
A
#
# COMPACT_ATOMS: atom_id res chain seq x y z
N MET A 1 14.90 9.88 -12.43
CA MET A 1 13.72 10.16 -11.56
C MET A 1 12.37 9.94 -12.25
N GLU A 2 12.24 10.12 -13.56
CA GLU A 2 10.95 10.00 -14.27
C GLU A 2 10.31 8.60 -14.21
N PHE A 3 11.11 7.53 -14.25
CA PHE A 3 10.59 6.16 -14.18
C PHE A 3 9.93 5.87 -12.82
N ILE A 4 10.56 6.30 -11.72
CA ILE A 4 10.01 6.20 -10.36
C ILE A 4 8.72 7.02 -10.26
N GLN A 5 8.69 8.22 -10.82
CA GLN A 5 7.46 9.01 -10.86
C GLN A 5 6.37 8.35 -11.72
N LYS A 6 6.69 7.73 -12.86
CA LYS A 6 5.69 7.03 -13.71
C LYS A 6 5.15 5.75 -13.06
N ALA A 7 6.02 4.98 -12.39
CA ALA A 7 5.64 3.72 -11.76
C ALA A 7 4.88 3.94 -10.44
N TYR A 8 5.23 4.99 -9.69
CA TYR A 8 4.67 5.23 -8.36
C TYR A 8 3.71 6.42 -8.26
N ARG A 9 3.62 7.34 -9.25
CA ARG A 9 2.55 8.36 -9.25
C ARG A 9 1.24 7.72 -9.73
N PRO A 10 0.19 7.68 -8.90
CA PRO A 10 -1.13 7.24 -9.30
C PRO A 10 -1.74 8.00 -10.48
N SER A 11 -1.25 9.22 -10.74
CA SER A 11 -1.92 10.23 -11.57
C SER A 11 -1.95 9.92 -13.07
N ARG A 12 -1.17 8.95 -13.56
CA ARG A 12 -1.18 8.56 -14.99
C ARG A 12 -1.84 7.22 -15.28
N ASN A 13 -1.88 6.25 -14.35
CA ASN A 13 -2.40 4.91 -14.66
C ASN A 13 -2.85 4.11 -13.40
N GLN A 14 -3.96 4.53 -12.77
CA GLN A 14 -4.54 3.87 -11.59
C GLN A 14 -4.77 2.36 -11.76
N LYS A 15 -5.25 1.94 -12.95
CA LYS A 15 -5.47 0.53 -13.27
C LYS A 15 -4.19 -0.30 -13.19
N LEU A 16 -3.06 0.26 -13.64
CA LEU A 16 -1.77 -0.40 -13.62
C LEU A 16 -1.22 -0.54 -12.18
N ALA A 17 -1.41 0.49 -11.36
CA ALA A 17 -1.04 0.44 -9.94
C ALA A 17 -1.83 -0.64 -9.18
N ILE A 18 -3.15 -0.72 -9.39
CA ILE A 18 -3.99 -1.76 -8.78
C ILE A 18 -3.59 -3.15 -9.30
N ALA A 19 -3.35 -3.31 -10.59
CA ALA A 19 -2.93 -4.59 -11.18
C ALA A 19 -1.59 -5.06 -10.59
N MET A 20 -0.62 -4.15 -10.44
CA MET A 20 0.67 -4.45 -9.83
C MET A 20 0.51 -4.87 -8.37
N ILE A 21 -0.25 -4.13 -7.56
CA ILE A 21 -0.51 -4.47 -6.15
C ILE A 21 -1.22 -5.83 -6.04
N THR A 22 -2.20 -6.08 -6.90
CA THR A 22 -2.92 -7.36 -6.95
C THR A 22 -1.97 -8.50 -7.30
N ALA A 23 -1.10 -8.33 -8.29
CA ALA A 23 -0.11 -9.34 -8.66
C ALA A 23 0.85 -9.63 -7.50
N VAL A 24 1.37 -8.59 -6.80
CA VAL A 24 2.26 -8.77 -5.66
C VAL A 24 1.56 -9.51 -4.51
N VAL A 25 0.31 -9.17 -4.22
CA VAL A 25 -0.47 -9.84 -3.16
C VAL A 25 -0.73 -11.32 -3.52
N LEU A 26 -1.13 -11.60 -4.76
CA LEU A 26 -1.35 -12.97 -5.23
C LEU A 26 -0.06 -13.79 -5.23
N ILE A 27 1.06 -13.22 -5.71
CA ILE A 27 2.37 -13.88 -5.67
C ILE A 27 2.82 -14.11 -4.23
N GLY A 28 2.58 -13.16 -3.32
CA GLY A 28 2.89 -13.30 -1.90
C GLY A 28 2.10 -14.44 -1.24
N ILE A 29 0.79 -14.52 -1.50
CA ILE A 29 -0.08 -15.55 -0.92
C ILE A 29 0.21 -16.92 -1.54
N LEU A 30 0.15 -17.04 -2.88
CA LEU A 30 0.35 -18.31 -3.58
C LEU A 30 1.79 -18.80 -3.45
N GLY A 31 2.78 -17.91 -3.57
CA GLY A 31 4.19 -18.25 -3.41
C GLY A 31 4.50 -18.76 -2.00
N LYS A 32 3.84 -18.24 -0.97
CA LYS A 32 3.96 -18.77 0.39
C LYS A 32 3.30 -20.13 0.55
N LEU A 33 2.15 -20.35 -0.08
CA LEU A 33 1.45 -21.65 -0.01
C LEU A 33 2.21 -22.76 -0.75
N LEU A 34 2.87 -22.43 -1.87
CA LEU A 34 3.44 -23.42 -2.77
C LEU A 34 4.96 -23.59 -2.63
N VAL A 35 5.69 -22.57 -2.17
CA VAL A 35 7.15 -22.56 -2.24
C VAL A 35 7.80 -22.19 -0.91
N SER A 36 7.58 -20.97 -0.39
CA SER A 36 8.34 -20.49 0.78
C SER A 36 7.74 -19.24 1.43
N ASP A 37 7.91 -19.12 2.74
CA ASP A 37 7.55 -17.94 3.54
C ASP A 37 8.23 -16.65 3.04
N TRP A 38 9.36 -16.75 2.34
CA TRP A 38 10.06 -15.62 1.74
C TRP A 38 9.21 -14.82 0.74
N PHE A 39 8.24 -15.46 0.07
CA PHE A 39 7.32 -14.76 -0.84
C PHE A 39 6.41 -13.80 -0.10
N MET A 40 5.88 -14.22 1.06
CA MET A 40 5.03 -13.37 1.89
C MET A 40 5.85 -12.24 2.53
N ILE A 41 7.05 -12.53 3.03
CA ILE A 41 7.98 -11.52 3.55
C ILE A 41 8.31 -10.50 2.46
N GLY A 42 8.66 -10.95 1.25
CA GLY A 42 8.95 -10.10 0.11
C GLY A 42 7.77 -9.20 -0.28
N ALA A 43 6.55 -9.74 -0.31
CA ALA A 43 5.35 -8.97 -0.60
C ALA A 43 5.09 -7.87 0.47
N ILE A 44 5.30 -8.19 1.76
CA ILE A 44 5.16 -7.22 2.85
C ILE A 44 6.26 -6.15 2.79
N LEU A 45 7.51 -6.52 2.47
CA LEU A 45 8.59 -5.55 2.31
C LEU A 45 8.35 -4.61 1.11
N PHE A 46 7.88 -5.18 0.00
CA PHE A 46 7.49 -4.39 -1.17
C PHE A 46 6.37 -3.41 -0.83
N TRP A 47 5.36 -3.85 -0.06
CA TRP A 47 4.31 -2.97 0.44
C TRP A 47 4.87 -1.79 1.25
N VAL A 48 5.74 -2.04 2.23
CA VAL A 48 6.35 -0.98 3.05
C VAL A 48 7.10 0.03 2.17
N HIS A 49 7.92 -0.48 1.25
CA HIS A 49 8.68 0.36 0.33
C HIS A 49 7.76 1.21 -0.56
N TYR A 50 6.73 0.60 -1.14
CA TYR A 50 5.75 1.25 -2.00
C TYR A 50 5.02 2.39 -1.27
N THR A 51 4.58 2.12 -0.04
CA THR A 51 3.84 3.09 0.78
C THR A 51 4.75 4.25 1.21
N ALA A 52 6.01 3.98 1.53
CA ALA A 52 6.98 5.03 1.87
C ALA A 52 7.19 6.01 0.70
N ILE A 53 7.38 5.48 -0.50
CA ILE A 53 7.54 6.31 -1.71
C ILE A 53 6.28 7.13 -1.99
N LEU A 54 5.10 6.50 -1.90
CA LEU A 54 3.83 7.18 -2.13
C LEU A 54 3.62 8.33 -1.14
N SER A 55 3.85 8.08 0.15
CA SER A 55 3.74 9.09 1.19
C SER A 55 4.76 10.21 0.99
N PHE A 56 6.02 9.91 0.66
CA PHE A 56 7.04 10.92 0.36
C PHE A 56 6.65 11.82 -0.82
N MET A 57 6.11 11.25 -1.90
CA MET A 57 5.66 12.05 -3.04
C MET A 57 4.47 12.94 -2.70
N GLN A 58 3.54 12.45 -1.87
CA GLN A 58 2.42 13.26 -1.40
C GLN A 58 2.86 14.35 -0.41
N PHE A 59 3.90 14.11 0.39
CA PHE A 59 4.53 15.14 1.22
C PHE A 59 5.10 16.28 0.41
N ARG A 60 5.79 15.96 -0.68
CA ARG A 60 6.39 16.97 -1.54
C ARG A 60 5.36 17.86 -2.25
N ASN A 61 4.16 17.34 -2.49
CA ASN A 61 3.10 18.01 -3.25
C ASN A 61 2.00 18.66 -2.37
N GLN A 62 2.25 18.89 -1.07
CA GLN A 62 1.25 19.35 -0.11
C GLN A 62 0.42 20.57 -0.59
N ARG A 63 -0.87 20.35 -0.89
CA ARG A 63 -1.93 21.35 -0.77
C ARG A 63 -2.84 20.94 0.40
N LYS A 64 -3.01 21.84 1.36
CA LYS A 64 -3.86 21.66 2.56
C LYS A 64 -5.30 21.41 2.11
N ARG A 65 -5.87 20.26 2.48
CA ARG A 65 -7.32 20.02 2.36
C ARG A 65 -7.98 20.29 3.71
N PRO A 66 -9.21 20.82 3.77
CA PRO A 66 -10.07 20.66 4.93
C PRO A 66 -10.45 19.18 5.08
N HIS A 67 -10.61 18.68 6.31
CA HIS A 67 -10.88 17.28 6.61
C HIS A 67 -12.16 17.20 7.43
N GLU A 68 -13.17 16.52 6.92
CA GLU A 68 -14.49 16.46 7.58
C GLU A 68 -14.85 15.04 8.08
N THR A 69 -14.16 13.98 7.60
CA THR A 69 -14.49 12.58 7.96
C THR A 69 -13.31 11.69 8.36
N LEU A 70 -13.56 10.64 9.18
CA LEU A 70 -12.56 9.65 9.63
C LEU A 70 -11.82 8.94 8.49
N THR A 71 -12.52 8.65 7.39
CA THR A 71 -11.93 8.10 6.17
C THR A 71 -10.95 9.06 5.51
N GLU A 72 -11.17 10.37 5.61
CA GLU A 72 -10.23 11.39 5.10
C GLU A 72 -9.01 11.54 6.00
N ILE A 73 -9.16 11.33 7.31
CA ILE A 73 -8.04 11.28 8.26
C ILE A 73 -7.08 10.14 7.92
N LEU A 74 -7.61 8.98 7.53
CA LEU A 74 -6.82 7.84 7.01
C LEU A 74 -6.17 8.12 5.64
N LEU A 75 -6.57 9.18 4.95
CA LEU A 75 -5.96 9.63 3.69
C LEU A 75 -4.83 10.64 3.92
N ILE A 76 -4.67 11.15 5.16
CA ILE A 76 -3.53 11.99 5.54
C ILE A 76 -2.25 11.15 5.39
N PRO A 77 -1.25 11.62 4.61
CA PRO A 77 -0.07 10.82 4.32
C PRO A 77 0.69 10.34 5.56
N HIS A 78 0.75 11.14 6.63
CA HIS A 78 1.41 10.78 7.90
C HIS A 78 0.68 9.64 8.62
N ILE A 79 -0.63 9.80 8.81
CA ILE A 79 -1.47 8.84 9.55
C ILE A 79 -1.55 7.53 8.79
N ARG A 80 -1.79 7.61 7.47
CA ARG A 80 -1.79 6.43 6.60
C ARG A 80 -0.47 5.67 6.69
N PHE A 81 0.65 6.37 6.58
CA PHE A 81 1.96 5.74 6.66
C PHE A 81 2.19 5.03 7.99
N PHE A 82 1.79 5.67 9.10
CA PHE A 82 1.91 5.07 10.43
C PHE A 82 1.07 3.80 10.59
N VAL A 83 -0.23 3.87 10.23
CA VAL A 83 -1.13 2.71 10.28
C VAL A 83 -0.61 1.57 9.40
N PHE A 84 -0.09 1.91 8.22
CA PHE A 84 0.42 0.94 7.26
C PHE A 84 1.67 0.23 7.74
N ILE A 85 2.64 0.98 8.26
CA ILE A 85 3.84 0.39 8.86
C ILE A 85 3.47 -0.49 10.05
N PHE A 86 2.52 -0.05 10.87
CA PHE A 86 2.08 -0.83 12.03
C PHE A 86 1.51 -2.18 11.61
N ILE A 87 0.58 -2.20 10.64
CA ILE A 87 -0.02 -3.45 10.13
C ILE A 87 1.03 -4.31 9.41
N ALA A 88 1.90 -3.71 8.60
CA ALA A 88 2.98 -4.43 7.93
C ALA A 88 3.96 -5.07 8.92
N THR A 89 4.28 -4.37 10.02
CA THR A 89 5.13 -4.90 11.10
C THR A 89 4.47 -6.08 11.80
N ILE A 90 3.17 -5.98 12.12
CA ILE A 90 2.41 -7.11 12.69
C ILE A 90 2.41 -8.30 11.73
N GLY A 91 2.15 -8.06 10.44
CA GLY A 91 2.17 -9.10 9.41
C GLY A 91 3.54 -9.77 9.27
N LEU A 92 4.63 -8.98 9.32
CA LEU A 92 6.00 -9.48 9.23
C LEU A 92 6.38 -10.32 10.46
N ILE A 93 6.13 -9.80 11.67
CA ILE A 93 6.39 -10.51 12.93
C ILE A 93 5.56 -11.81 12.98
N GLY A 94 4.28 -11.73 12.61
CA GLY A 94 3.41 -12.89 12.54
C GLY A 94 3.97 -13.95 11.59
N THR A 95 4.38 -13.54 10.39
CA THR A 95 5.02 -14.42 9.40
C THR A 95 6.28 -15.09 9.94
N LEU A 96 7.19 -14.33 10.54
CA LEU A 96 8.46 -14.85 11.08
C LEU A 96 8.25 -15.81 12.26
N ARG A 97 7.15 -15.66 13.00
CA ARG A 97 6.77 -16.55 14.12
C ARG A 97 5.93 -17.75 13.70
N GLY A 98 5.71 -17.96 12.40
CA GLY A 98 4.87 -19.05 11.89
C GLY A 98 3.35 -18.79 12.00
N ILE A 99 2.96 -17.59 12.43
CA ILE A 99 1.56 -17.15 12.56
C ILE A 99 1.12 -16.51 11.22
N TYR A 100 1.04 -17.34 10.18
CA TYR A 100 0.88 -16.90 8.80
C TYR A 100 -0.44 -16.19 8.50
N TRP A 101 -1.49 -16.45 9.28
CA TRP A 101 -2.79 -15.80 9.12
C TRP A 101 -2.68 -14.27 9.29
N LEU A 102 -1.76 -13.79 10.15
CA LEU A 102 -1.47 -12.36 10.29
C LEU A 102 -0.87 -11.77 9.00
N GLY A 103 0.02 -12.50 8.34
CA GLY A 103 0.61 -12.07 7.07
C GLY A 103 -0.43 -11.99 5.94
N TYR A 104 -1.33 -12.97 5.86
CA TYR A 104 -2.44 -12.94 4.89
C TYR A 104 -3.41 -11.79 5.15
N ILE A 105 -3.81 -11.57 6.41
CA ILE A 105 -4.69 -10.45 6.77
C ILE A 105 -4.00 -9.12 6.44
N ALA A 106 -2.70 -8.99 6.72
CA ALA A 106 -1.94 -7.78 6.42
C ALA A 106 -1.90 -7.49 4.91
N LEU A 107 -1.63 -8.50 4.08
CA LEU A 107 -1.66 -8.36 2.62
C LEU A 107 -3.06 -8.05 2.07
N ALA A 108 -4.10 -8.69 2.62
CA ALA A 108 -5.49 -8.43 2.24
C ALA A 108 -5.93 -7.00 2.63
N ALA A 109 -5.55 -6.55 3.83
CA ALA A 109 -5.79 -5.18 4.27
C ALA A 109 -5.09 -4.16 3.36
N TRP A 110 -3.85 -4.43 2.98
CA TRP A 110 -3.12 -3.60 2.02
C TRP A 110 -3.83 -3.54 0.65
N TRP A 111 -4.29 -4.69 0.15
CA TRP A 111 -5.01 -4.78 -1.12
C TRP A 111 -6.32 -3.99 -1.09
N LEU A 112 -7.16 -4.22 -0.08
CA LEU A 112 -8.45 -3.55 0.11
C LEU A 112 -8.28 -2.04 0.24
N PHE A 113 -7.32 -1.60 1.05
CA PHE A 113 -7.06 -0.18 1.20
C PHE A 113 -6.55 0.43 -0.10
N SER A 114 -5.63 -0.23 -0.79
CA SER A 114 -5.11 0.26 -2.08
C SER A 114 -6.26 0.39 -3.09
N PHE A 115 -7.14 -0.61 -3.18
CA PHE A 115 -8.33 -0.54 -4.03
C PHE A 115 -9.22 0.66 -3.67
N ASN A 116 -9.52 0.85 -2.39
CA ASN A 116 -10.34 1.97 -1.93
C ASN A 116 -9.68 3.33 -2.20
N PHE A 117 -8.37 3.43 -1.97
CA PHE A 117 -7.57 4.62 -2.22
C PHE A 117 -7.56 4.99 -3.69
N TYR A 118 -7.25 4.05 -4.58
CA TYR A 118 -7.20 4.29 -6.03
C TYR A 118 -8.57 4.59 -6.63
N ARG A 119 -9.65 3.98 -6.09
CA ARG A 119 -11.03 4.30 -6.45
C ARG A 119 -11.36 5.77 -6.18
N HIS A 120 -10.95 6.29 -5.03
CA HIS A 120 -11.21 7.68 -4.64
C HIS A 120 -10.14 8.67 -5.14
N TYR A 121 -8.98 8.18 -5.59
CA TYR A 121 -7.87 9.01 -6.07
C TYR A 121 -8.23 9.92 -7.26
N GLY A 122 -9.25 9.55 -8.06
CA GLY A 122 -9.79 10.43 -9.10
C GLY A 122 -10.36 11.76 -8.56
N GLN A 123 -10.90 11.75 -7.35
CA GLN A 123 -11.34 12.97 -6.62
C GLN A 123 -10.13 13.77 -6.09
N PHE A 124 -8.96 13.12 -5.97
CA PHE A 124 -7.72 13.78 -5.58
C PHE A 124 -7.04 14.52 -6.73
N ARG A 125 -7.23 14.03 -7.97
CA ARG A 125 -6.67 14.58 -9.21
C ARG A 125 -7.25 15.95 -9.62
N LYS A 126 -8.46 16.30 -9.17
CA LYS A 126 -9.10 17.62 -9.49
C LYS A 126 -8.38 18.83 -8.87
N TYR A 127 -7.39 18.61 -8.01
CA TYR A 127 -6.70 19.66 -7.26
C TYR A 127 -5.16 19.64 -7.43
N GLU A 128 -4.63 18.69 -8.23
CA GLU A 128 -3.27 18.73 -8.81
C GLU A 128 -3.26 19.67 -10.01
#